data_AF-A0A521NQB0-F1
#
_entry.id   AF-A0A521NQB0-F1
#
_cell.length_a   1.000
_cell.length_b   1.000
_cell.length_c   1.000
_cell.angle_alpha   90.00
_cell.angle_beta   90.00
_cell.angle_gamma   90.00
#
_symmetry.space_group_name_H-M   'P 1'
#
loop_
_entity.id
_entity.type
_entity.pdbx_description
1 polymer ?
#
loop_
_entity_poly.entity_id
_entity_poly.type
_entity_poly.pdbx_seq_one_letter_code
_entity_poly.pdbx_strand_id
1 'polypeptide(L)' 'MDGIKMEKWRTSFEKGVSGLKASYESLLLPKTFEETFTLQADETKHTFYLELDPELPAEVQDSLEKLLIETEPEDSI' A
#
# COMPACT_ATOMS: atom_id res chain seq x y z
N MET A 1 7.29 -16.67 -6.93
CA MET A 1 5.86 -16.32 -7.12
C MET A 1 5.70 -15.87 -8.57
N ASP A 2 4.72 -16.38 -9.35
CA ASP A 2 4.48 -15.92 -10.74
C ASP A 2 4.30 -14.39 -10.78
N GLY A 3 4.89 -13.71 -11.78
CA GLY A 3 4.75 -12.25 -11.95
C GLY A 3 3.28 -11.79 -11.97
N ILE A 4 2.38 -12.65 -12.43
CA ILE A 4 0.93 -12.45 -12.44
C ILE A 4 0.35 -12.31 -11.02
N LYS A 5 0.87 -13.04 -10.03
CA LYS A 5 0.43 -12.94 -8.62
C LYS A 5 0.84 -11.60 -8.01
N MET A 6 2.06 -11.15 -8.30
CA MET A 6 2.53 -9.83 -7.85
C MET A 6 1.77 -8.68 -8.52
N GLU A 7 1.52 -8.76 -9.83
CA GLU A 7 0.70 -7.76 -10.53
C GLU A 7 -0.73 -7.70 -9.99
N LYS A 8 -1.34 -8.85 -9.67
CA LYS A 8 -2.65 -8.90 -9.03
C LYS A 8 -2.64 -8.27 -7.65
N TRP A 9 -1.66 -8.60 -6.81
CA TRP A 9 -1.53 -8.01 -5.48
C TRP A 9 -1.38 -6.50 -5.57
N ARG A 10 -0.45 -6.03 -6.41
CA ARG A 10 -0.27 -4.59 -6.68
C ARG A 10 -1.57 -3.93 -7.15
N THR A 11 -2.30 -4.54 -8.07
CA THR A 11 -3.57 -4.00 -8.57
C THR A 11 -4.65 -3.95 -7.48
N SER A 12 -4.76 -4.97 -6.63
CA SER A 12 -5.68 -5.00 -5.50
C SER A 12 -5.33 -3.92 -4.47
N PHE A 13 -4.04 -3.76 -4.19
CA PHE A 13 -3.51 -2.72 -3.32
C PHE A 13 -3.84 -1.32 -3.89
N GLU A 14 -3.49 -1.03 -5.15
CA GLU A 14 -3.78 0.26 -5.80
C GLU A 14 -5.28 0.60 -5.79
N LYS A 15 -6.16 -0.41 -5.93
CA LYS A 15 -7.61 -0.21 -5.82
C LYS A 15 -8.05 0.24 -4.42
N GLY A 16 -7.51 -0.37 -3.36
CA GLY A 16 -7.86 0.02 -2.00
C GLY A 16 -7.24 1.36 -1.59
N VAL A 17 -6.01 1.61 -2.03
CA VAL A 17 -5.31 2.89 -1.88
C VAL A 17 -6.10 4.03 -2.51
N SER A 18 -6.73 3.83 -3.67
CA SER A 18 -7.59 4.85 -4.30
C SER A 18 -8.73 5.32 -3.39
N GLY A 19 -9.29 4.44 -2.55
CA GLY A 19 -10.28 4.81 -1.54
C GLY A 19 -9.69 5.65 -0.39
N LEU A 20 -8.47 5.33 0.03
CA LEU A 20 -7.72 6.10 1.03
C LEU A 20 -7.26 7.45 0.50
N LYS A 21 -6.93 7.54 -0.80
CA LYS A 21 -6.51 8.76 -1.47
C LYS A 21 -7.54 9.88 -1.29
N ALA A 22 -8.82 9.60 -1.50
CA ALA A 22 -9.88 10.58 -1.31
C ALA A 22 -9.95 11.11 0.14
N SER A 23 -9.74 10.22 1.12
CA SER A 23 -9.73 10.59 2.55
C SER A 23 -8.50 11.43 2.90
N TYR A 24 -7.34 11.06 2.35
CA TYR A 24 -6.08 11.80 2.53
C TYR A 24 -6.11 13.17 1.85
N GLU A 25 -6.63 13.28 0.63
CA GLU A 25 -6.74 14.56 -0.08
C GLU A 25 -7.67 15.53 0.64
N SER A 26 -8.68 15.01 1.36
CA SER A 26 -9.54 15.83 2.23
C SER A 26 -8.80 16.44 3.42
N LEU A 27 -7.62 15.93 3.78
CA LEU A 27 -6.78 16.49 4.85
C LEU A 27 -6.00 17.73 4.41
N LEU A 28 -6.01 18.06 3.10
CA LEU A 28 -5.31 19.23 2.53
C LEU A 28 -3.83 19.29 2.95
N LEU A 29 -3.18 18.13 3.01
CA LEU A 29 -1.78 18.00 3.40
C LEU A 29 -0.85 18.55 2.30
N PRO A 30 0.36 19.01 2.68
CA PRO A 30 1.29 19.62 1.73
C PRO A 30 1.91 18.62 0.75
N LYS A 31 2.01 17.34 1.12
CA LYS A 31 2.51 16.24 0.28
C LYS A 31 1.36 15.49 -0.36
N THR A 32 1.52 15.04 -1.60
CA THR A 32 0.52 14.19 -2.24
C THR A 32 0.50 12.79 -1.62
N PHE A 33 -0.63 12.10 -1.69
CA PHE A 33 -0.78 10.78 -1.08
C PHE A 33 0.24 9.76 -1.61
N GLU A 34 0.54 9.81 -2.90
CA GLU A 34 1.51 8.91 -3.54
C GLU A 34 2.96 9.25 -3.18
N GLU A 35 3.23 10.45 -2.67
CA GLU A 35 4.55 10.84 -2.14
C GLU A 35 4.72 10.46 -0.68
N THR A 36 3.63 10.16 0.03
CA THR A 36 3.70 9.80 1.45
C THR A 36 3.90 8.31 1.69
N PHE A 37 3.76 7.46 0.69
CA PHE A 37 4.13 6.06 0.80
C PHE A 37 4.79 5.54 -0.46
N THR A 38 5.70 4.59 -0.30
CA THR A 38 6.29 3.84 -1.41
C THR A 38 6.02 2.35 -1.21
N LEU A 39 5.40 1.72 -2.21
CA LEU A 39 5.26 0.27 -2.26
C LEU A 39 6.55 -0.34 -2.83
N GLN A 40 7.30 -1.03 -1.99
CA GLN A 40 8.52 -1.72 -2.40
C GLN A 40 8.28 -3.23 -2.50
N ALA A 41 8.84 -3.84 -3.53
CA ALA A 41 8.85 -5.28 -3.71
C ALA A 41 10.12 -5.85 -3.07
N ASP A 42 9.96 -6.78 -2.15
CA ASP A 42 11.04 -7.63 -1.67
C ASP A 42 11.13 -8.85 -2.59
N GLU A 43 12.06 -8.81 -3.54
CA GLU A 43 12.28 -9.92 -4.48
C GLU A 43 12.77 -11.19 -3.77
N THR A 44 13.43 -11.06 -2.61
CA THR A 44 13.94 -12.20 -1.85
C THR A 44 12.85 -12.99 -1.13
N LYS A 45 11.85 -12.29 -0.58
CA LYS A 45 10.70 -12.88 0.11
C LYS A 45 9.49 -13.04 -0.79
N HIS A 46 9.56 -12.49 -2.01
CA HIS A 46 8.43 -12.34 -2.90
C HIS A 46 7.23 -11.63 -2.24
N THR A 47 7.49 -10.61 -1.43
CA THR A 47 6.46 -9.86 -0.70
C THR A 47 6.51 -8.39 -1.07
N PHE A 48 5.41 -7.66 -0.91
CA PHE A 48 5.46 -6.20 -0.89
C PHE A 48 5.54 -5.69 0.54
N TYR A 49 6.19 -4.54 0.71
CA TYR A 49 6.19 -3.77 1.95
C TYR A 49 5.97 -2.30 1.65
N LEU A 50 5.43 -1.59 2.63
CA LEU A 50 5.16 -0.17 2.53
C LEU A 50 6.20 0.61 3.32
N GLU A 51 6.85 1.54 2.63
CA GLU A 51 7.65 2.58 3.27
C GLU A 51 6.75 3.80 3.42
N LEU A 52 6.34 4.09 4.66
CA LEU A 52 5.43 5.20 4.99
C LEU A 52 6.23 6.42 5.47
N ASP A 53 5.82 7.59 5.04
CA ASP A 53 6.38 8.86 5.51
C ASP A 53 5.95 9.10 6.96
N PRO A 54 6.88 9.48 7.86
CA PRO A 54 6.57 9.67 9.27
C PRO A 54 5.59 10.83 9.53
N GLU A 55 5.38 11.71 8.55
CA GLU A 55 4.42 12.81 8.62
C GLU A 55 2.98 12.36 8.28
N LEU A 56 2.76 11.12 7.84
CA LEU A 56 1.42 10.57 7.63
C LEU A 56 0.64 10.46 8.95
N PRO A 57 -0.66 10.77 8.96
CA PRO A 57 -1.52 10.44 10.08
C PRO A 57 -1.53 8.93 10.34
N ALA A 58 -1.42 8.53 11.61
CA ALA A 58 -1.40 7.13 12.02
C ALA A 58 -2.61 6.32 11.53
N GLU A 59 -3.78 6.97 11.38
CA GLU A 59 -4.99 6.34 10.82
C GLU A 59 -4.80 5.90 9.36
N VAL A 60 -4.11 6.72 8.57
CA VAL A 60 -3.82 6.41 7.16
C VAL A 60 -2.70 5.37 7.07
N GLN A 61 -1.70 5.43 7.97
CA GLN A 61 -0.67 4.40 8.07
C GLN A 61 -1.25 3.02 8.38
N ASP A 62 -2.05 2.91 9.44
CA ASP A 62 -2.73 1.66 9.85
C ASP A 62 -3.62 1.13 8.72
N SER A 63 -4.33 2.02 8.02
CA SER A 63 -5.17 1.64 6.89
C SER A 63 -4.35 1.10 5.72
N LEU A 64 -3.21 1.72 5.39
CA LEU A 64 -2.31 1.27 4.32
C LEU A 64 -1.68 -0.09 4.66
N GLU A 65 -1.19 -0.28 5.89
CA GLU A 65 -0.64 -1.56 6.35
C GLU A 65 -1.69 -2.67 6.33
N LYS A 66 -2.91 -2.41 6.85
CA LYS A 66 -4.02 -3.37 6.75
C LYS A 66 -4.34 -3.71 5.31
N LEU A 67 -4.40 -2.70 4.44
CA LEU A 67 -4.70 -2.92 3.03
C LEU A 67 -3.66 -3.83 2.36
N LEU A 68 -2.37 -3.63 2.67
CA LEU A 68 -1.29 -4.46 2.16
C LEU A 68 -1.47 -5.93 2.58
N ILE A 69 -1.78 -6.16 3.85
CA ILE A 69 -2.01 -7.50 4.42
C ILE A 69 -3.28 -8.13 3.85
N GLU A 70 -4.38 -7.38 3.75
CA GLU A 70 -5.66 -7.87 3.19
C GLU A 70 -5.56 -8.19 1.69
N THR A 71 -4.69 -7.49 0.98
CA THR A 71 -4.48 -7.71 -0.45
C THR A 71 -3.37 -8.75 -0.73
N GLU A 72 -2.67 -9.21 0.31
CA GLU A 72 -1.68 -10.28 0.20
C GLU A 72 -2.35 -11.56 -0.34
N PRO A 73 -1.82 -12.15 -1.43
CA PRO A 73 -2.36 -13.39 -1.95
C PRO A 73 -2.12 -14.53 -0.95
N GLU A 74 -3.15 -15.33 -0.66
CA GLU A 74 -3.18 -16.47 0.30
C GLU A 74 -2.11 -17.57 0.10
N ASP A 75 -1.25 -17.45 -0.91
CA ASP A 75 -0.23 -18.43 -1.32
C ASP A 75 1.15 -18.18 -0.68
N SER A 76 1.25 -17.30 0.33
CA SER A 76 2.49 -17.02 1.07
C SER A 76 2.85 -18.08 2.15
N ILE A 77 2.29 -19.30 2.08
CA ILE A 77 2.54 -20.40 3.05
C ILE A 77 3.07 -21.65 2.33
#